data_AF-A0A1V3CF51-F1
#
_entry.id   AF-A0A1V3CF51-F1
#
_cell.length_a   1.000
_cell.length_b   1.000
_cell.length_c   1.000
_cell.angle_alpha   90.00
_cell.angle_beta   90.00
_cell.angle_gamma   90.00
#
_symmetry.space_group_name_H-M   'P 1'
#
loop_
_entity.id
_entity.type
_entity.pdbx_description
1 polymer ?
#
loop_
_entity_poly.entity_id
_entity_poly.type
_entity_poly.pdbx_seq_one_letter_code
_entity_poly.pdbx_strand_id
1 'polypeptide(L)' 'MNPGEIHKLHSAVFKVPHPERNHCLLLMGYLHGVQASELLGIKLSDIDLQAGNLNIRRL' A
#
# COMPACT_ATOMS: atom_id res chain seq x y z
N MET A 1 13.23 3.62 -1.90
CA MET A 1 13.32 2.19 -1.59
C MET A 1 13.80 1.48 -2.85
N ASN A 2 14.91 0.76 -2.80
CA ASN A 2 15.47 0.08 -3.98
C ASN A 2 14.79 -1.30 -4.19
N PRO A 3 14.90 -1.92 -5.38
CA PRO A 3 14.23 -3.19 -5.66
C PRO A 3 14.61 -4.35 -4.71
N GLY A 4 15.84 -4.36 -4.18
CA GLY A 4 16.30 -5.37 -3.22
C GLY A 4 15.66 -5.22 -1.84
N GLU A 5 15.46 -3.99 -1.37
CA GLU A 5 14.71 -3.70 -0.13
C GLU A 5 13.25 -4.13 -0.25
N ILE A 6 12.63 -3.88 -1.40
CA ILE A 6 11.25 -4.31 -1.67
C ILE A 6 11.11 -5.83 -1.63
N HIS A 7 12.05 -6.59 -2.19
CA HIS A 7 12.03 -8.05 -2.11
C HIS A 7 12.11 -8.57 -0.67
N LYS A 8 12.94 -7.93 0.17
CA LYS A 8 13.06 -8.28 1.59
C LYS A 8 11.76 -7.97 2.34
N LEU A 9 11.16 -6.80 2.10
CA LEU A 9 9.90 -6.40 2.72
C LEU A 9 8.74 -7.27 2.26
N HIS A 10 8.66 -7.60 0.97
CA HIS A 10 7.70 -8.56 0.43
C HIS A 10 7.79 -9.89 1.19
N SER A 11 9.00 -10.44 1.33
CA SER A 11 9.21 -11.71 2.04
C SER A 11 8.87 -11.62 3.54
N ALA A 12 9.02 -10.45 4.15
CA ALA A 12 8.69 -10.22 5.57
C ALA A 12 7.19 -10.04 5.79
N VAL A 13 6.47 -9.42 4.85
CA VAL A 13 5.02 -9.20 4.91
C VAL A 13 4.23 -10.51 5.06
N PHE A 14 4.66 -11.58 4.40
CA PHE A 14 4.01 -12.89 4.52
C PHE A 14 4.28 -13.63 5.83
N LYS A 15 5.09 -13.06 6.74
CA LYS A 15 5.39 -13.63 8.07
C LYS A 15 4.60 -12.97 9.19
N VAL A 16 3.76 -11.99 8.89
CA VAL A 16 2.96 -11.23 9.86
C VAL A 16 1.46 -11.36 9.57
N PRO A 17 0.57 -11.08 10.54
CA PRO A 17 -0.87 -11.11 10.31
C PRO A 17 -1.33 -10.16 9.18
N HIS A 18 -2.37 -10.59 8.46
CA HIS A 18 -2.97 -9.88 7.32
C HIS A 18 -1.99 -9.61 6.16
N PRO A 19 -1.33 -10.65 5.64
CA PRO A 19 -0.24 -10.48 4.68
C PRO A 19 -0.70 -9.83 3.37
N GLU A 20 -1.91 -10.15 2.86
CA GLU A 20 -2.45 -9.56 1.63
C GLU A 20 -2.67 -8.05 1.77
N ARG A 21 -3.26 -7.63 2.90
CA ARG A 21 -3.45 -6.22 3.23
C ARG A 21 -2.11 -5.51 3.33
N ASN A 22 -1.18 -6.06 4.10
CA ASN A 22 0.13 -5.44 4.31
C ASN A 22 0.95 -5.38 3.02
N HIS A 23 0.79 -6.37 2.14
CA HIS A 23 1.40 -6.39 0.82
C HIS A 23 0.83 -5.29 -0.07
N CYS A 24 -0.50 -5.12 -0.07
CA CYS A 24 -1.16 -4.01 -0.76
C CYS A 24 -0.64 -2.66 -0.25
N LEU A 25 -0.56 -2.44 1.06
CA LEU A 25 -0.05 -1.20 1.65
C LEU A 25 1.41 -0.92 1.27
N LEU A 26 2.26 -1.96 1.26
CA LEU A 26 3.66 -1.85 0.82
C LEU A 26 3.74 -1.40 -0.65
N LEU A 27 2.94 -2.02 -1.52
CA LEU A 27 2.89 -1.66 -2.94
C LEU A 27 2.34 -0.24 -3.15
N MET A 28 1.34 0.17 -2.37
CA MET A 28 0.81 1.54 -2.44
C MET A 28 1.85 2.59 -2.09
N GLY A 29 2.65 2.34 -1.05
CA GLY A 29 3.78 3.21 -0.71
C GLY A 29 4.87 3.23 -1.77
N TYR A 30 5.18 2.07 -2.37
CA TYR A 30 6.25 1.94 -3.36
C TYR A 30 5.90 2.48 -4.75
N LEU A 31 4.74 2.10 -5.29
CA LEU A 31 4.32 2.41 -6.66
C LEU A 31 3.70 3.81 -6.77
N HIS A 32 2.92 4.21 -5.77
CA HIS A 32 2.13 5.44 -5.82
C HIS A 32 2.68 6.56 -4.93
N GLY A 33 3.76 6.29 -4.17
CA GLY A 33 4.37 7.27 -3.27
C GLY A 33 3.42 7.73 -2.16
N VAL A 34 2.52 6.86 -1.73
CA VAL A 34 1.56 7.16 -0.65
C VAL A 34 2.25 7.00 0.70
N GLN A 35 2.11 7.99 1.56
CA GLN A 35 2.71 7.98 2.89
C GLN A 35 1.92 7.07 3.84
N ALA A 36 2.59 6.54 4.87
CA ALA A 36 1.94 5.68 5.86
C ALA A 36 0.72 6.36 6.53
N SER A 37 0.84 7.63 6.87
CA SER A 37 -0.26 8.42 7.46
C SER A 37 -1.45 8.60 6.51
N GLU A 38 -1.20 8.74 5.20
CA GLU A 38 -2.24 8.80 4.18
C GLU A 38 -2.95 7.45 4.04
N LEU A 39 -2.20 6.34 4.03
CA LEU A 39 -2.73 4.97 3.95
C LEU A 39 -3.69 4.65 5.11
N LEU A 40 -3.38 5.11 6.31
CA LEU A 40 -4.23 4.90 7.49
C LEU A 40 -5.58 5.63 7.41
N GLY A 41 -5.71 6.63 6.52
CA GLY A 41 -6.93 7.42 6.33
C GLY A 41 -7.82 6.96 5.17
N ILE A 42 -7.40 5.95 4.40
CA ILE A 42 -8.14 5.46 3.21
C ILE A 42 -9.45 4.81 3.64
N LYS A 43 -10.53 5.20 2.97
CA LYS A 43 -11.85 4.57 3.10
C LYS A 43 -12.18 3.76 1.84
N LEU A 44 -13.11 2.82 1.95
CA LEU A 44 -13.62 2.11 0.77
C LEU A 44 -14.23 3.06 -0.28
N SER A 45 -14.81 4.18 0.16
CA SER A 45 -15.34 5.22 -0.73
C SER A 45 -14.26 5.95 -1.54
N ASP A 46 -12.99 5.82 -1.17
CA ASP A 46 -11.86 6.43 -1.88
C ASP A 46 -11.33 5.52 -2.99
N ILE A 47 -11.86 4.29 -3.13
CA ILE A 47 -11.38 3.26 -4.07
C ILE A 47 -12.45 3.02 -5.13
N ASP A 48 -12.08 3.26 -6.39
CA ASP A 48 -12.86 2.82 -7.56
C ASP A 48 -12.12 1.68 -8.26
N LEU A 49 -12.54 0.45 -7.94
CA LEU A 49 -11.96 -0.76 -8.53
C LEU A 49 -12.31 -0.95 -10.01
N GLN A 50 -13.43 -0.36 -10.49
CA GLN A 50 -13.82 -0.48 -11.90
C GLN A 50 -12.98 0.45 -12.78
N ALA A 51 -12.79 1.69 -12.33
CA ALA A 51 -11.93 2.65 -13.02
C ALA A 51 -10.44 2.40 -12.77
N GLY A 52 -10.08 1.67 -11.72
CA GLY A 52 -8.69 1.47 -11.31
C GLY A 52 -8.11 2.72 -10.61
N ASN A 53 -8.96 3.51 -9.96
CA ASN A 53 -8.60 4.79 -9.36
C ASN A 53 -8.59 4.72 -7.84
N LEU A 54 -7.66 5.45 -7.24
CA LEU A 54 -7.55 5.65 -5.80
C LEU A 54 -7.46 7.13 -5.50
N ASN A 55 -8.39 7.65 -4.72
CA ASN A 55 -8.38 9.04 -4.28
C ASN A 55 -7.65 9.19 -2.95
N ILE A 56 -6.42 9.70 -2.98
CA ILE A 56 -5.62 9.94 -1.77
C ILE A 56 -5.79 11.39 -1.32
N ARG A 57 -6.27 11.58 -0.08
CA ARG A 57 -6.18 12.88 0.60
C ARG A 57 -4.76 13.08 1.11
N ARG A 58 -4.03 13.99 0.47
CA ARG A 58 -2.64 14.34 0.80
C ARG A 58 -2.58 15.14 2.11
N LEU A 59 -1.54 14.90 2.89
CA LEU A 59 -1.16 15.70 4.06
C LEU A 59 -0.16 16.79 3.69
#